data_AF-A0A7W0MUI9-F1
#
_entry.id   AF-A0A7W0MUI9-F1
#
_cell.length_a   1.000
_cell.length_b   1.000
_cell.length_c   1.000
_cell.angle_alpha   90.00
_cell.angle_beta   90.00
_cell.angle_gamma   90.00
#
_symmetry.space_group_name_H-M   'P 1'
#
loop_
_entity.id
_entity.type
_entity.pdbx_description
1 polymer ?
#
loop_
_entity_poly.entity_id
_entity_poly.type
_entity_poly.pdbx_seq_one_letter_code
_entity_poly.pdbx_strand_id
1 'polypeptide(L)'
;SGTISYALRGGSLLRRPRDSSSFMRWGEAGAGDWITVYTNPGHAFVVLAGLRLDTSAANDPSGAKGPRWRPTLRSTSGYKIRHPLGF
;
A
#
# COMPACT_ATOMS: atom_id res chain seq x y z
N SER A 1 -3.94 -6.23 3.23
CA SER A 1 -4.68 -5.92 1.99
C SER A 1 -6.01 -5.19 2.23
N GLY A 2 -6.85 -5.62 3.20
CA GLY A 2 -8.15 -4.97 3.49
C GLY A 2 -8.10 -3.46 3.75
N THR A 3 -7.15 -3.00 4.57
CA THR A 3 -6.94 -1.56 4.85
C THR A 3 -6.64 -0.73 3.60
N ILE A 4 -5.83 -1.25 2.68
CA ILE A 4 -5.50 -0.55 1.42
C ILE A 4 -6.74 -0.48 0.53
N SER A 5 -7.49 -1.58 0.44
CA SER A 5 -8.73 -1.60 -0.33
C SER A 5 -9.73 -0.57 0.19
N TYR A 6 -9.81 -0.39 1.52
CA TYR A 6 -10.64 0.64 2.14
C TYR A 6 -10.16 2.05 1.77
N ALA A 7 -8.87 2.35 1.93
CA ALA A 7 -8.31 3.67 1.62
C ALA A 7 -8.46 4.04 0.13
N LEU A 8 -8.10 3.13 -0.78
CA LEU A 8 -8.20 3.37 -2.22
C LEU A 8 -9.65 3.46 -2.69
N ARG A 9 -10.57 2.72 -2.06
CA ARG A 9 -12.01 2.87 -2.34
C ARG A 9 -12.53 4.23 -1.88
N GLY A 10 -12.09 4.71 -0.71
CA GLY A 10 -12.43 6.04 -0.21
C GLY A 10 -11.99 7.16 -1.16
N GLY A 11 -10.89 6.98 -1.88
CA GLY A 11 -10.43 7.89 -2.93
C GLY A 11 -11.02 7.62 -4.33
N SER A 12 -12.00 6.73 -4.48
CA SER A 12 -12.54 6.29 -5.78
C SER A 12 -11.51 5.68 -6.75
N LEU A 13 -10.35 5.25 -6.25
CA LEU A 13 -9.27 4.64 -7.02
C LEU A 13 -9.46 3.12 -7.21
N LEU A 14 -10.42 2.51 -6.50
CA LEU A 14 -10.63 1.07 -6.51
C LEU A 14 -12.12 0.66 -6.47
N ARG A 15 -12.61 0.05 -7.56
CA ARG A 15 -14.00 -0.43 -7.70
C ARG A 15 -14.37 -1.65 -6.83
N ARG A 16 -13.44 -2.57 -6.59
CA ARG A 16 -13.67 -3.84 -5.86
C ARG A 16 -12.54 -4.10 -4.86
N PRO A 17 -12.80 -4.66 -3.67
CA PRO A 17 -11.73 -4.97 -2.73
C PRO A 17 -10.78 -5.99 -3.37
N ARG A 18 -9.49 -5.88 -3.05
CA ARG A 18 -8.45 -6.76 -3.58
C ARG A 18 -7.62 -7.32 -2.44
N ASP A 19 -7.25 -8.58 -2.56
CA ASP A 19 -6.17 -9.17 -1.78
C ASP A 19 -4.79 -8.72 -2.30
N SER A 20 -3.72 -9.06 -1.59
CA SER A 20 -2.35 -8.65 -1.91
C SER A 20 -1.83 -9.24 -3.23
N SER A 21 -2.17 -10.48 -3.56
CA SER A 21 -1.85 -11.10 -4.84
C SER A 21 -2.58 -10.41 -6.00
N SER A 22 -3.85 -10.04 -5.79
CA SER A 22 -4.65 -9.28 -6.75
C SER A 22 -4.13 -7.86 -6.97
N PHE A 23 -3.50 -7.24 -5.98
CA PHE A 23 -2.80 -5.96 -6.13
C PHE A 23 -1.53 -6.09 -6.97
N MET A 24 -0.88 -7.25 -7.02
CA MET A 24 0.33 -7.43 -7.83
C MET A 24 0.10 -7.25 -9.34
N ARG A 25 -1.16 -7.28 -9.81
CA ARG A 25 -1.57 -7.07 -11.21
C ARG A 25 -2.47 -5.84 -11.38
N TRP A 26 -2.63 -5.03 -10.34
CA TRP A 26 -3.48 -3.84 -10.36
C TRP A 26 -2.66 -2.60 -10.73
N GLY A 27 -3.27 -1.69 -11.50
CA GLY A 27 -2.64 -0.43 -11.89
C GLY A 27 -1.44 -0.62 -12.81
N GLU A 28 -0.61 0.41 -12.88
CA GLU A 28 0.63 0.40 -13.65
C GLU A 28 1.83 -0.08 -12.82
N ALA A 29 2.92 -0.45 -13.50
CA ALA A 29 4.14 -0.89 -12.85
C ALA A 29 4.97 0.31 -12.40
N GLY A 30 5.59 0.21 -11.23
CA GLY A 30 6.49 1.24 -10.71
C GLY A 30 5.82 2.16 -9.68
N ALA A 31 6.61 3.09 -9.16
CA ALA A 31 6.13 4.11 -8.22
C ALA A 31 5.30 5.16 -8.96
N GLY A 32 4.20 5.59 -8.35
CA GLY A 32 3.43 6.74 -8.81
C GLY A 32 3.91 8.02 -8.11
N ASP A 33 3.46 9.17 -8.59
CA ASP A 33 3.88 10.48 -8.09
C ASP A 33 3.32 10.72 -6.68
N TRP A 34 2.06 10.35 -6.48
CA TRP A 34 1.36 10.54 -5.21
C TRP A 34 1.06 9.25 -4.48
N ILE A 35 0.82 8.17 -5.22
CA ILE A 35 0.24 6.95 -4.69
C ILE A 35 1.06 5.76 -5.13
N THR A 36 1.75 5.12 -4.19
CA THR A 36 2.53 3.91 -4.47
C THR A 36 2.09 2.77 -3.56
N VAL A 37 1.55 1.71 -4.16
CA VAL A 37 1.21 0.45 -3.52
C VAL A 37 2.39 -0.51 -3.62
N TYR A 38 2.81 -1.04 -2.49
CA TYR A 38 3.79 -2.11 -2.40
C TYR A 38 3.07 -3.39 -2.02
N THR A 39 3.22 -4.43 -2.84
CA THR A 39 2.46 -5.67 -2.64
C THR A 39 3.23 -6.93 -3.04
N ASN A 40 3.02 -8.00 -2.28
CA ASN A 40 3.53 -9.35 -2.57
C ASN A 40 2.50 -10.39 -2.06
N PRO A 41 2.73 -11.71 -2.22
CA PRO A 41 1.74 -12.71 -1.79
C PRO A 41 1.36 -12.65 -0.31
N GLY A 42 2.27 -12.21 0.57
CA GLY A 42 2.06 -12.21 2.02
C GLY A 42 1.58 -10.89 2.61
N HIS A 43 1.82 -9.75 1.94
CA HIS A 43 1.54 -8.43 2.51
C HIS A 43 1.33 -7.36 1.45
N ALA A 44 0.60 -6.32 1.82
CA ALA A 44 0.49 -5.12 1.02
C ALA A 44 0.39 -3.88 1.93
N PHE A 45 1.00 -2.78 1.51
CA PHE A 45 0.85 -1.45 2.11
C PHE A 45 0.86 -0.37 1.01
N VAL A 46 0.51 0.87 1.36
CA VAL A 46 0.50 1.99 0.43
C VAL A 46 1.22 3.19 1.02
N VAL A 47 1.91 3.95 0.18
CA VAL A 47 2.45 5.26 0.48
C VAL A 47 1.64 6.29 -0.30
N LEU A 48 1.05 7.24 0.41
CA LEU A 48 0.21 8.32 -0.11
C LEU A 48 0.86 9.65 0.28
N ALA A 49 1.29 10.44 -0.71
CA ALA A 49 1.98 11.72 -0.48
C ALA A 49 3.16 11.61 0.52
N GLY A 50 3.92 10.51 0.45
CA GLY A 50 5.03 10.22 1.36
C GLY A 50 4.64 9.60 2.72
N LEU A 51 3.34 9.48 3.04
CA LEU A 51 2.88 8.87 4.29
C LEU A 51 2.47 7.41 4.09
N ARG A 52 3.03 6.50 4.89
CA ARG A 52 2.76 5.05 4.76
C ARG A 52 1.50 4.67 5.54
N LEU A 53 0.54 4.01 4.89
CA LEU A 53 -0.56 3.30 5.54
C LEU A 53 -0.28 1.80 5.52
N ASP A 54 -0.03 1.22 6.69
CA ASP A 54 0.41 -0.17 6.86
C ASP A 54 -0.22 -0.83 8.08
N THR A 55 -0.61 -2.10 7.95
CA THR A 55 -1.11 -2.93 9.06
C THR A 55 0.02 -3.61 9.84
N SER A 56 1.22 -3.68 9.26
CA SER A 56 2.43 -4.19 9.89
C SER A 56 3.14 -3.09 10.69
N ALA A 57 3.69 -3.46 11.85
CA ALA A 57 4.53 -2.57 12.66
C ALA A 57 6.00 -2.49 12.18
N ALA A 58 6.31 -3.04 11.00
CA ALA A 58 7.67 -3.05 10.46
C ALA A 58 8.27 -1.63 10.43
N ASN A 59 9.45 -1.48 11.04
CA ASN A 59 10.18 -0.22 11.21
C ASN A 59 9.38 0.91 11.89
N ASP A 60 8.34 0.58 12.67
CA ASP A 60 7.66 1.54 13.55
C ASP A 60 8.28 1.48 14.96
N PRO A 61 8.88 2.57 15.46
CA PRO A 61 9.47 2.61 16.81
C PRO A 61 8.48 2.32 17.93
N SER A 62 7.19 2.57 17.72
CA SER A 62 6.15 2.30 18.71
C SER A 62 5.77 0.82 18.82
N GLY A 63 6.13 -0.01 17.84
CA GLY A 63 5.74 -1.42 17.76
C GLY A 63 4.23 -1.67 17.65
N ALA A 64 3.42 -0.61 17.51
CA ALA A 64 1.97 -0.71 17.52
C ALA A 64 1.45 -1.45 16.28
N LYS A 65 0.68 -2.52 16.51
CA LYS A 65 0.10 -3.37 15.47
C LYS A 65 -1.20 -2.78 14.91
N GLY A 66 -1.58 -3.22 13.71
CA GLY A 66 -2.84 -2.87 13.08
C GLY A 66 -2.74 -1.68 12.11
N PRO A 67 -3.87 -1.31 11.47
CA PRO A 67 -3.94 -0.25 10.46
C PRO A 67 -3.49 1.09 11.03
N ARG A 68 -2.42 1.68 10.51
CA ARG A 68 -1.93 2.97 10.98
C ARG A 68 -1.18 3.74 9.91
N TRP A 69 -1.27 5.07 10.00
CA TRP A 69 -0.38 5.98 9.29
C TRP A 69 0.97 6.04 10.00
N ARG A 70 2.04 5.77 9.25
CA ARG A 70 3.40 5.65 9.75
C ARG A 70 4.30 6.61 8.95
N PRO A 71 5.03 7.53 9.62
CA PRO A 71 5.94 8.45 8.94
C PRO A 71 7.22 7.75 8.48
N THR A 72 7.55 6.59 9.07
CA THR A 72 8.72 5.81 8.68
C THR A 72 8.43 4.95 7.45
N LEU A 73 9.31 5.04 6.45
CA LEU A 73 9.35 4.10 5.35
C LEU A 73 10.03 2.79 5.81
N ARG A 74 9.69 1.69 5.15
CA ARG A 74 10.27 0.37 5.39
C ARG A 74 11.04 -0.11 4.17
N SER A 75 11.84 -1.15 4.34
CA SER A 75 12.37 -1.88 3.18
C SER A 75 11.23 -2.40 2.31
N THR A 76 11.35 -2.14 1.01
CA THR A 76 10.42 -2.53 -0.06
C THR A 76 10.93 -3.73 -0.85
N SER A 77 12.07 -4.32 -0.43
CA SER A 77 12.61 -5.51 -1.07
C SER A 77 11.61 -6.67 -1.05
N GLY A 78 11.45 -7.34 -2.19
CA GLY A 78 10.46 -8.41 -2.36
C GLY A 78 9.02 -7.95 -2.57
N TYR A 79 8.76 -6.64 -2.71
CA TYR A 79 7.44 -6.12 -3.10
C TYR A 79 7.40 -5.72 -4.56
N LYS A 80 6.30 -6.04 -5.24
CA LYS A 80 5.94 -5.39 -6.50
C LYS A 80 5.41 -3.99 -6.21
N ILE A 81 5.86 -3.05 -7.02
CA ILE A 81 5.49 -1.64 -6.92
C ILE A 81 4.43 -1.35 -7.97
N ARG A 82 3.29 -0.79 -7.53
CA ARG A 82 2.12 -0.50 -8.35
C ARG A 82 1.55 0.87 -7.99
N HIS A 83 0.92 1.53 -8.96
CA HIS A 83 0.22 2.79 -8.72
C HIS A 83 -1.09 2.85 -9.53
N PRO A 84 -2.08 3.65 -9.09
CA PRO A 84 -3.31 3.84 -9.85
C PRO A 84 -3.03 4.57 -11.17
N LEU A 85 -3.79 4.23 -12.21
CA LEU A 85 -3.64 4.87 -13.53
C LEU A 85 -3.84 6.40 -13.42
N GLY A 86 -2.89 7.16 -13.94
CA GLY A 86 -2.94 8.63 -13.99
C GLY A 86 -2.49 9.37 -12.72
N PHE A 87 -1.76 8.71 -11.81
CA PHE A 87 -1.27 9.28 -10.53
C PHE A 87 0.08 8.74 -10.06
#